data_AF-A0A8J4PYZ4-F1
#
_entry.id   AF-A0A8J4PYZ4-F1
#
_cell.length_a   1.000
_cell.length_b   1.000
_cell.length_c   1.000
_cell.angle_alpha   90.00
_cell.angle_beta   90.00
_cell.angle_gamma   90.00
#
_symmetry.space_group_name_H-M   'P 1'
#
loop_
_entity.id
_entity.type
_entity.pdbx_description
1 polymer ?
#
loop_
_entity_poly.entity_id
_entity_poly.type
_entity_poly.pdbx_seq_one_letter_code
_entity_poly.pdbx_strand_id
1 'polypeptide(L)'
;MEELSQAHKINFNEQDMLYNLSNSDKKDVESPVQSNTFKQTDTDTDNNNNNTNITTTTTTITQEKIEIKTKWNGKEYKISVYKSNTVADLKRELEVVTNVLSKRQKILGLSKGKQPLDEETMASLNIPMNHSIIMMGTPESYIIHQNDSDEDEVFNDFEFDYIPDYDEITHIEKNRTSLTAMKERSNDISIINPPRKNKKLLVLDLDHTLLDFKDQNVENMKRPYLEEFLVSSYQDYDIGIWSQTSWKWIEIKLTELGLLTNPKFKICFVMDQTLMFKVTSFRNVNSERTEFKHQVKALEIIWCHKELGQHFTSKNTVHVDDLCKNFAMNPKNGVYIPPFKLKDAHKRLPDMALLHLAKYLKSIVNEEDFTKVSHTDWIKKLL
;
A
#
# COMPACT_ATOMS: atom_id res chain seq x y z
N MET A 1 23.52 22.24 -63.04
CA MET A 1 22.47 21.54 -63.81
C MET A 1 21.95 20.45 -62.90
N GLU A 2 20.99 20.76 -62.01
CA GLU A 2 19.53 20.75 -62.28
C GLU A 2 19.06 19.33 -62.62
N GLU A 3 18.06 18.71 -61.97
CA GLU A 3 16.89 19.23 -61.25
C GLU A 3 16.26 18.13 -60.35
N LEU A 4 15.64 18.59 -59.24
CA LEU A 4 14.35 18.24 -58.64
C LEU A 4 13.86 16.78 -58.50
N SER A 5 13.54 16.39 -57.24
CA SER A 5 12.16 16.07 -56.83
C SER A 5 11.98 16.22 -55.32
N GLN A 6 10.90 16.91 -54.94
CA GLN A 6 10.54 17.43 -53.63
C GLN A 6 9.50 16.56 -52.89
N ALA A 7 9.41 16.84 -51.57
CA ALA A 7 8.23 16.82 -50.68
C ALA A 7 7.99 15.51 -49.89
N HIS A 8 7.58 15.51 -48.62
CA HIS A 8 6.96 16.51 -47.73
C HIS A 8 7.50 16.38 -46.29
N LYS A 9 7.79 17.52 -45.63
CA LYS A 9 7.92 17.63 -44.17
C LYS A 9 6.55 18.00 -43.61
N ILE A 10 6.07 17.25 -42.62
CA ILE A 10 4.89 17.64 -41.82
C ILE A 10 5.40 18.20 -40.50
N ASN A 11 5.21 19.51 -40.32
CA ASN A 11 5.30 20.20 -39.03
C ASN A 11 3.98 19.96 -38.28
N PHE A 12 4.04 19.42 -37.06
CA PHE A 12 2.91 19.45 -36.14
C PHE A 12 3.08 20.63 -35.17
N ASN A 13 2.08 21.52 -35.20
CA ASN A 13 1.99 22.72 -34.36
C ASN A 13 1.01 22.43 -33.20
N GLU A 14 1.39 22.81 -31.99
CA GLU A 14 0.84 22.38 -30.68
C GLU A 14 -0.49 23.03 -30.24
N GLN A 15 -1.37 23.48 -31.14
CA GLN A 15 -2.49 24.37 -30.73
C GLN A 15 -3.94 23.89 -30.93
N ASP A 16 -4.19 22.65 -31.37
CA ASP A 16 -5.56 22.21 -31.69
C ASP A 16 -6.19 21.18 -30.71
N MET A 17 -5.67 21.01 -29.49
CA MET A 17 -6.23 20.08 -28.48
C MET A 17 -6.99 20.75 -27.32
N LEU A 18 -7.50 21.97 -27.51
CA LEU A 18 -8.30 22.68 -26.50
C LEU A 18 -9.54 23.32 -27.11
N TYR A 19 -10.44 22.54 -27.69
CA TYR A 19 -11.84 22.95 -27.85
C TYR A 19 -12.70 21.73 -28.19
N ASN A 20 -13.34 21.12 -27.19
CA ASN A 20 -14.62 20.39 -27.27
C ASN A 20 -14.79 19.45 -26.06
N LEU A 21 -15.14 20.01 -24.90
CA LEU A 21 -15.90 19.29 -23.87
C LEU A 21 -16.68 20.32 -23.05
N SER A 22 -17.75 20.81 -23.66
CA SER A 22 -18.86 21.42 -22.93
C SER A 22 -20.15 20.83 -23.48
N ASN A 23 -21.05 20.47 -22.55
CA ASN A 23 -22.44 20.03 -22.74
C ASN A 23 -22.67 18.56 -23.14
N SER A 24 -23.06 17.74 -22.16
CA SER A 24 -24.41 17.18 -22.16
C SER A 24 -24.78 16.55 -20.81
N ASP A 25 -25.95 16.95 -20.35
CA ASP A 25 -26.63 16.60 -19.12
C ASP A 25 -27.16 15.14 -19.07
N LYS A 26 -27.20 14.64 -17.83
CA LYS A 26 -28.26 13.87 -17.14
C LYS A 26 -29.14 12.92 -17.97
N LYS A 27 -29.20 11.66 -17.52
CA LYS A 27 -30.47 10.95 -17.29
C LYS A 27 -30.28 9.70 -16.40
N ASP A 28 -31.04 9.70 -15.31
CA ASP A 28 -31.29 8.59 -14.38
C ASP A 28 -32.07 7.45 -15.04
N VAL A 29 -31.76 6.20 -14.66
CA VAL A 29 -32.72 5.08 -14.67
C VAL A 29 -32.37 4.12 -13.51
N GLU A 30 -33.19 4.14 -12.46
CA GLU A 30 -33.28 3.10 -11.45
C GLU A 30 -34.11 1.91 -11.95
N SER A 31 -33.83 0.71 -11.45
CA SER A 31 -34.77 -0.42 -11.43
C SER A 31 -34.52 -1.31 -10.21
N PRO A 32 -35.58 -1.91 -9.61
CA PRO A 32 -35.57 -2.36 -8.22
C PRO A 32 -35.25 -3.86 -8.07
N VAL A 33 -34.60 -4.24 -6.97
CA VAL A 33 -34.41 -5.66 -6.59
C VAL A 33 -35.27 -5.98 -5.37
N GLN A 34 -36.09 -7.02 -5.54
CA GLN A 34 -37.02 -7.58 -4.56
C GLN A 34 -36.28 -8.41 -3.49
N SER A 35 -36.76 -8.26 -2.25
CA SER A 35 -36.40 -9.04 -1.06
C SER A 35 -36.98 -10.45 -1.09
N ASN A 36 -36.18 -11.47 -0.78
CA ASN A 36 -36.68 -12.78 -0.37
C ASN A 36 -36.16 -13.16 1.02
N THR A 37 -37.12 -13.38 1.91
CA THR A 37 -36.98 -13.82 3.30
C THR A 37 -36.94 -15.35 3.35
N PHE A 38 -35.97 -15.94 4.03
CA PHE A 38 -36.01 -17.37 4.39
C PHE A 38 -36.16 -17.51 5.91
N LYS A 39 -37.26 -18.13 6.32
CA LYS A 39 -37.53 -18.64 7.68
C LYS A 39 -36.83 -19.99 7.83
N GLN A 40 -36.14 -20.20 8.94
CA GLN A 40 -35.61 -21.49 9.34
C GLN A 40 -36.45 -22.01 10.51
N THR A 41 -36.99 -23.22 10.35
CA THR A 41 -37.78 -23.96 11.33
C THR A 41 -36.86 -24.89 12.13
N ASP A 42 -37.04 -24.85 13.44
CA ASP A 42 -36.44 -25.75 14.43
C ASP A 42 -36.92 -27.20 14.27
N THR A 43 -36.03 -28.14 14.58
CA THR A 43 -36.38 -29.53 14.94
C THR A 43 -35.58 -29.95 16.16
N ASP A 44 -36.32 -30.21 17.24
CA ASP A 44 -35.89 -30.80 18.49
C ASP A 44 -35.40 -32.26 18.32
N THR A 45 -34.44 -32.66 19.14
CA THR A 45 -34.29 -34.06 19.58
C THR A 45 -33.65 -34.12 20.97
N ASP A 46 -34.50 -34.40 21.96
CA ASP A 46 -34.22 -35.00 23.28
C ASP A 46 -33.49 -36.37 23.12
N ASN A 47 -32.78 -37.01 24.06
CA ASN A 47 -32.48 -36.88 25.49
C ASN A 47 -31.40 -37.94 25.78
N ASN A 48 -30.47 -37.72 26.73
CA ASN A 48 -30.25 -38.70 27.81
C ASN A 48 -29.31 -38.23 28.92
N ASN A 49 -29.79 -38.51 30.14
CA ASN A 49 -29.31 -38.13 31.46
C ASN A 49 -27.93 -38.69 31.85
N ASN A 50 -27.23 -37.95 32.72
CA ASN A 50 -26.74 -38.49 33.99
C ASN A 50 -26.56 -37.39 35.04
N ASN A 51 -27.25 -37.59 36.17
CA ASN A 51 -27.31 -36.72 37.34
C ASN A 51 -26.02 -36.79 38.18
N THR A 52 -25.46 -35.63 38.48
CA THR A 52 -24.72 -35.38 39.74
C THR A 52 -25.18 -34.04 40.31
N ASN A 53 -25.94 -34.12 41.41
CA ASN A 53 -26.44 -32.98 42.16
C ASN A 53 -25.27 -32.22 42.81
N ILE A 54 -24.92 -31.08 42.23
CA ILE A 54 -24.20 -30.01 42.92
C ILE A 54 -25.19 -28.87 43.08
N THR A 55 -25.57 -28.60 44.33
CA THR A 55 -26.37 -27.45 44.71
C THR A 55 -25.55 -26.18 44.47
N THR A 56 -25.56 -25.68 43.24
CA THR A 56 -25.05 -24.35 42.92
C THR A 56 -26.25 -23.43 42.89
N THR A 57 -26.35 -22.55 43.87
CA THR A 57 -27.31 -21.44 43.91
C THR A 57 -27.12 -20.60 42.64
N THR A 58 -27.89 -20.87 41.58
CA THR A 58 -27.91 -20.06 40.37
C THR A 58 -28.67 -18.78 40.68
N THR A 59 -27.96 -17.80 41.24
CA THR A 59 -28.37 -16.41 41.17
C THR A 59 -28.44 -16.07 39.68
N THR A 60 -29.65 -16.03 39.12
CA THR A 60 -29.92 -15.57 37.77
C THR A 60 -29.61 -14.07 37.75
N ILE A 61 -28.35 -13.70 37.50
CA ILE A 61 -27.97 -12.31 37.24
C ILE A 61 -28.58 -11.98 35.88
N THR A 62 -29.76 -11.37 35.88
CA THR A 62 -30.29 -10.67 34.71
C THR A 62 -29.28 -9.59 34.32
N GLN A 63 -28.41 -9.89 33.35
CA GLN A 63 -27.43 -8.94 32.85
C GLN A 63 -28.16 -7.85 32.06
N GLU A 64 -28.32 -6.69 32.68
CA GLU A 64 -29.00 -5.55 32.10
C GLU A 64 -28.16 -4.96 30.95
N LYS A 65 -28.75 -4.85 29.75
CA LYS A 65 -28.10 -4.27 28.56
C LYS A 65 -28.38 -2.78 28.44
N ILE A 66 -27.41 -2.03 27.95
CA ILE A 66 -27.53 -0.62 27.53
C ILE A 66 -27.36 -0.57 26.02
N GLU A 67 -28.26 0.14 25.34
CA GLU A 67 -28.15 0.46 23.92
C GLU A 67 -27.59 1.88 23.75
N ILE A 68 -26.53 2.00 22.94
CA ILE A 68 -25.79 3.24 22.67
C ILE A 68 -25.84 3.53 21.17
N LYS A 69 -26.17 4.79 20.82
CA LYS A 69 -26.14 5.26 19.43
C LYS A 69 -24.79 5.91 19.15
N THR A 70 -24.03 5.37 18.22
CA THR A 70 -22.70 5.86 17.87
C THR A 70 -22.71 6.48 16.48
N LYS A 71 -22.35 7.76 16.38
CA LYS A 71 -22.06 8.42 15.11
C LYS A 71 -20.59 8.28 14.76
N TRP A 72 -20.30 7.78 13.57
CA TRP A 72 -18.95 7.70 13.02
C TRP A 72 -18.97 7.89 11.51
N ASN A 73 -18.10 8.77 11.00
CA ASN A 73 -17.95 9.10 9.58
C ASN A 73 -19.29 9.35 8.84
N GLY A 74 -20.17 10.16 9.44
CA GLY A 74 -21.49 10.49 8.89
C GLY A 74 -22.55 9.38 8.96
N LYS A 75 -22.21 8.18 9.46
CA LYS A 75 -23.12 7.05 9.63
C LYS A 75 -23.45 6.80 11.11
N GLU A 76 -24.64 6.26 11.38
CA GLU A 76 -25.11 5.91 12.73
C GLU A 76 -25.08 4.38 12.94
N TYR A 77 -24.53 3.95 14.07
CA TYR A 77 -24.43 2.56 14.51
C TYR A 77 -25.14 2.40 15.86
N LYS A 78 -25.88 1.30 16.05
CA LYS A 78 -26.50 0.96 17.33
C LYS A 78 -25.73 -0.19 17.95
N ILE A 79 -25.18 0.04 19.14
CA ILE A 79 -24.38 -0.96 19.86
C ILE A 79 -25.06 -1.29 21.18
N SER A 80 -25.23 -2.59 21.45
CA SER A 80 -25.79 -3.10 22.69
C SER A 80 -24.69 -3.74 23.52
N VAL A 81 -24.41 -3.19 24.70
CA VAL A 81 -23.40 -3.71 25.65
C VAL A 81 -24.04 -3.97 27.01
N TYR A 82 -23.48 -4.89 27.79
CA TYR A 82 -23.96 -5.13 29.16
C TYR A 82 -23.46 -4.04 30.11
N LYS A 83 -24.23 -3.76 31.17
CA LYS A 83 -23.78 -2.84 32.24
C LYS A 83 -22.48 -3.27 32.90
N SER A 84 -22.21 -4.57 32.95
CA SER A 84 -20.97 -5.16 33.48
C SER A 84 -19.78 -5.09 32.54
N ASN A 85 -19.99 -4.75 31.26
CA ASN A 85 -18.88 -4.59 30.32
C ASN A 85 -18.06 -3.35 30.68
N THR A 86 -16.80 -3.34 30.23
CA THR A 86 -15.92 -2.18 30.38
C THR A 86 -15.94 -1.28 29.15
N VAL A 87 -15.32 -0.10 29.25
CA VAL A 87 -15.09 0.77 28.08
C VAL A 87 -14.25 0.05 27.01
N ALA A 88 -13.31 -0.81 27.39
CA ALA A 88 -12.55 -1.64 26.46
C ALA A 88 -13.46 -2.58 25.64
N ASP A 89 -14.48 -3.16 26.27
CA ASP A 89 -15.46 -4.01 25.57
C ASP A 89 -16.28 -3.20 24.56
N LEU A 90 -16.72 -2.00 24.93
CA LEU A 90 -17.39 -1.09 23.99
C LEU A 90 -16.50 -0.75 22.80
N LYS A 91 -15.21 -0.46 23.04
CA LYS A 91 -14.25 -0.19 21.97
C LYS A 91 -14.07 -1.38 21.02
N ARG A 92 -14.07 -2.59 21.56
CA ARG A 92 -13.99 -3.82 20.75
C ARG A 92 -15.24 -4.03 19.89
N GLU A 93 -16.43 -3.78 20.43
CA GLU A 93 -17.67 -3.83 19.63
C GLU A 93 -17.68 -2.75 18.54
N LEU A 94 -17.17 -1.55 18.84
CA LEU A 94 -16.98 -0.49 17.86
C LEU A 94 -15.97 -0.86 16.78
N GLU A 95 -14.90 -1.58 17.14
CA GLU A 95 -13.89 -2.04 16.19
C GLU A 95 -14.47 -3.02 15.17
N VAL A 96 -15.33 -3.95 15.62
CA VAL A 96 -16.02 -4.91 14.73
C VAL A 96 -16.88 -4.19 13.69
N VAL A 97 -17.61 -3.15 14.07
CA VAL A 97 -18.56 -2.47 13.17
C VAL A 97 -17.95 -1.34 12.34
N THR A 98 -16.81 -0.78 12.77
CA THR A 98 -16.16 0.36 12.10
C THR A 98 -14.80 0.05 11.50
N ASN A 99 -14.21 -1.10 11.84
CA ASN A 99 -12.84 -1.49 11.47
C ASN A 99 -11.76 -0.49 11.94
N VAL A 100 -12.09 0.37 12.91
CA VAL A 100 -11.15 1.27 13.59
C VAL A 100 -10.60 0.55 14.81
N LEU A 101 -9.29 0.35 14.90
CA LEU A 101 -8.67 -0.32 16.05
C LEU A 101 -9.02 0.39 17.36
N SER A 102 -9.30 -0.38 18.42
CA SER A 102 -9.67 0.10 19.76
C SER A 102 -8.73 1.18 20.30
N LYS A 103 -7.42 1.05 20.04
CA LYS A 103 -6.39 2.03 20.43
C LYS A 103 -6.47 3.39 19.71
N ARG A 104 -7.12 3.45 18.54
CA ARG A 104 -7.30 4.66 17.71
C ARG A 104 -8.70 5.26 17.81
N GLN A 105 -9.59 4.63 18.57
CA GLN A 105 -10.92 5.14 18.79
C GLN A 105 -10.89 6.23 19.85
N LYS A 106 -11.30 7.43 19.47
CA LYS A 106 -11.58 8.53 20.40
C LYS A 106 -13.10 8.68 20.51
N ILE A 107 -13.63 8.21 21.63
CA ILE A 107 -15.07 8.29 21.91
C ILE A 107 -15.38 9.60 22.63
N LEU A 108 -16.25 10.41 22.06
CA LEU A 108 -16.73 11.68 22.58
C LEU A 108 -18.16 11.52 23.11
N GLY A 109 -18.41 12.15 24.25
CA GLY A 109 -19.72 12.13 24.90
C GLY A 109 -19.99 10.89 25.75
N LEU A 110 -19.01 10.00 25.97
CA LEU A 110 -19.20 8.79 26.78
C LEU A 110 -19.38 9.07 28.28
N SER A 111 -18.81 10.17 28.79
CA SER A 111 -18.95 10.65 30.17
C SER A 111 -19.04 12.18 30.21
N LYS A 112 -19.56 12.74 31.32
CA LYS A 112 -19.48 14.19 31.57
C LYS A 112 -18.10 14.53 32.13
N GLY A 113 -17.17 14.95 31.26
CA GLY A 113 -15.86 15.45 31.67
C GLY A 113 -14.68 14.68 31.06
N LYS A 114 -13.75 14.21 31.90
CA LYS A 114 -12.57 13.45 31.45
C LYS A 114 -12.99 12.14 30.78
N GLN A 115 -12.24 11.72 29.77
CA GLN A 115 -12.47 10.44 29.12
C GLN A 115 -12.33 9.30 30.13
N PRO A 116 -13.28 8.35 30.17
CA PRO A 116 -13.21 7.24 31.09
C PRO A 116 -12.07 6.29 30.71
N LEU A 117 -11.49 5.64 31.71
CA LEU A 117 -10.46 4.63 31.53
C LEU A 117 -11.05 3.34 30.94
N ASP A 118 -10.19 2.53 30.31
CA ASP A 118 -10.59 1.32 29.60
C ASP A 118 -11.16 0.23 30.53
N GLU A 119 -10.76 0.28 31.81
CA GLU A 119 -11.20 -0.63 32.88
C GLU A 119 -12.52 -0.19 33.53
N GLU A 120 -12.98 1.04 33.31
CA GLU A 120 -14.24 1.52 33.87
C GLU A 120 -15.43 0.77 33.26
N THR A 121 -16.40 0.43 34.11
CA THR A 121 -17.61 -0.30 33.67
C THR A 121 -18.63 0.62 33.02
N MET A 122 -19.44 0.10 32.11
CA MET A 122 -20.55 0.86 31.50
C MET A 122 -21.56 1.34 32.55
N ALA A 123 -21.73 0.60 33.65
CA ALA A 123 -22.58 0.99 34.78
C ALA A 123 -22.09 2.26 35.49
N SER A 124 -20.77 2.42 35.70
CA SER A 124 -20.21 3.57 36.44
C SER A 124 -20.32 4.89 35.69
N LEU A 125 -20.59 4.84 34.38
CA LEU A 125 -20.67 6.03 33.52
C LEU A 125 -22.06 6.70 33.54
N ASN A 126 -23.07 6.09 34.18
CA ASN A 126 -24.44 6.62 34.28
C ASN A 126 -25.02 7.08 32.93
N ILE A 127 -24.78 6.29 31.89
CA ILE A 127 -25.20 6.63 30.52
C ILE A 127 -26.73 6.59 30.42
N PRO A 128 -27.40 7.68 30.00
CA PRO A 128 -28.85 7.70 29.85
C PRO A 128 -29.31 6.76 28.73
N MET A 129 -30.56 6.32 28.80
CA MET A 129 -31.12 5.44 27.77
C MET A 129 -31.17 6.15 26.41
N ASN A 130 -30.74 5.48 25.34
CA ASN A 130 -30.59 6.03 23.98
C ASN A 130 -29.56 7.16 23.82
N HIS A 131 -28.54 7.21 24.69
CA HIS A 131 -27.48 8.20 24.61
C HIS A 131 -26.74 8.12 23.26
N SER A 132 -26.46 9.29 22.68
CA SER A 132 -25.70 9.40 21.44
C SER A 132 -24.25 9.79 21.74
N ILE A 133 -23.31 8.98 21.27
CA ILE A 133 -21.88 9.23 21.31
C ILE A 133 -21.35 9.48 19.90
N ILE A 134 -20.22 10.18 19.80
CA ILE A 134 -19.49 10.36 18.54
C ILE A 134 -18.18 9.59 18.67
N MET A 135 -17.94 8.64 17.79
CA MET A 135 -16.65 7.98 17.68
C MET A 135 -15.84 8.66 16.58
N MET A 136 -14.59 8.98 16.90
CA MET A 136 -13.60 9.50 15.96
C MET A 136 -12.49 8.47 15.82
N GLY A 137 -11.99 8.31 14.60
CA GLY A 137 -10.92 7.39 14.27
C GLY A 137 -11.00 7.00 12.81
N THR A 138 -9.84 6.68 12.23
CA THR A 138 -9.72 6.27 10.83
C THR A 138 -9.45 4.78 10.81
N PRO A 139 -10.17 3.98 10.00
CA PRO A 139 -9.86 2.57 9.86
C PRO A 139 -8.46 2.45 9.30
N GLU A 140 -7.73 1.43 9.72
CA GLU A 140 -6.35 1.25 9.30
C GLU A 140 -6.22 1.17 7.77
N SER A 141 -7.27 0.70 7.06
CA SER A 141 -7.31 0.65 5.60
C SER A 141 -7.30 2.05 4.94
N TYR A 142 -7.88 3.06 5.59
CA TYR A 142 -7.94 4.43 5.08
C TYR A 142 -6.74 5.28 5.48
N ILE A 143 -6.01 4.90 6.53
CA ILE A 143 -4.76 5.57 6.92
C ILE A 143 -3.69 5.36 5.83
N ILE A 144 -3.72 4.22 5.13
CA ILE A 144 -2.85 3.95 3.98
C ILE A 144 -3.09 4.99 2.86
N HIS A 145 -4.33 5.43 2.68
CA HIS A 145 -4.68 6.46 1.68
C HIS A 145 -4.30 7.88 2.12
N GLN A 146 -3.97 8.10 3.41
CA GLN A 146 -3.58 9.41 3.95
C GLN A 146 -2.08 9.56 4.19
N ASN A 147 -1.30 8.48 4.19
CA ASN A 147 0.17 8.60 4.26
C ASN A 147 0.79 9.20 2.97
N ASP A 148 -0.01 9.36 1.90
CA ASP A 148 0.35 10.18 0.73
C ASP A 148 0.19 11.69 0.98
N SER A 149 -0.46 12.07 2.08
CA SER A 149 -0.75 13.45 2.46
C SER A 149 -0.41 13.68 3.93
N ASP A 150 0.85 13.47 4.30
CA ASP A 150 1.37 14.21 5.46
C ASP A 150 1.55 15.66 5.04
N GLU A 151 0.77 16.52 5.71
CA GLU A 151 0.94 17.97 5.75
C GLU A 151 2.35 18.32 6.23
N ASP A 152 3.29 18.49 5.31
CA ASP A 152 4.48 19.33 5.46
C ASP A 152 4.82 19.93 4.09
N GLU A 153 4.49 21.22 3.95
CA GLU A 153 4.67 22.08 2.79
C GLU A 153 3.90 21.67 1.52
N VAL A 154 3.23 22.66 0.91
CA VAL A 154 2.64 22.56 -0.42
C VAL A 154 3.76 22.18 -1.40
N PHE A 155 3.95 20.88 -1.61
CA PHE A 155 4.91 20.35 -2.55
C PHE A 155 4.35 20.54 -3.95
N ASN A 156 5.08 21.31 -4.74
CA ASN A 156 4.74 21.58 -6.12
C ASN A 156 4.94 20.29 -6.93
N ASP A 157 3.89 19.82 -7.60
CA ASP A 157 3.82 18.62 -8.45
C ASP A 157 4.76 18.65 -9.70
N PHE A 158 5.83 19.46 -9.69
CA PHE A 158 6.81 19.63 -10.77
C PHE A 158 8.09 18.78 -10.62
N GLU A 159 8.21 17.93 -9.59
CA GLU A 159 9.47 17.24 -9.24
C GLU A 159 9.40 15.70 -9.36
N PHE A 160 8.86 15.20 -10.48
CA PHE A 160 8.89 13.76 -10.77
C PHE A 160 10.30 13.22 -11.10
N ASP A 161 11.31 14.08 -11.32
CA ASP A 161 12.62 13.69 -11.87
C ASP A 161 13.83 13.98 -10.97
N TYR A 162 13.65 14.44 -9.72
CA TYR A 162 14.80 14.71 -8.85
C TYR A 162 15.40 13.41 -8.32
N ILE A 163 16.56 13.03 -8.85
CA ILE A 163 17.46 12.02 -8.28
C ILE A 163 18.54 12.78 -7.50
N PRO A 164 18.63 12.61 -6.16
CA PRO A 164 19.72 13.17 -5.36
C PRO A 164 21.09 12.75 -5.90
N ASP A 165 22.09 13.64 -5.76
CA ASP A 165 23.48 13.30 -6.09
C ASP A 165 23.94 12.15 -5.17
N TYR A 166 24.32 11.03 -5.78
CA TYR A 166 24.71 9.82 -5.08
C TYR A 166 25.99 10.00 -4.25
N ASP A 167 26.98 10.69 -4.81
CA ASP A 167 28.25 10.86 -4.14
C ASP A 167 28.02 11.77 -2.93
N GLU A 168 27.22 12.83 -3.09
CA GLU A 168 26.83 13.71 -2.00
C GLU A 168 26.07 12.96 -0.89
N ILE A 169 25.00 12.22 -1.23
CA ILE A 169 24.14 11.57 -0.24
C ILE A 169 24.89 10.50 0.56
N THR A 170 25.85 9.81 -0.07
CA THR A 170 26.64 8.75 0.56
C THR A 170 27.83 9.28 1.38
N HIS A 171 28.26 10.53 1.16
CA HIS A 171 29.28 11.19 1.98
C HIS A 171 28.73 11.83 3.26
N ILE A 172 27.40 11.99 3.37
CA ILE A 172 26.78 12.50 4.60
C ILE A 172 26.84 11.42 5.70
N GLU A 173 27.59 11.71 6.77
CA GLU A 173 27.84 10.75 7.87
C GLU A 173 26.55 10.24 8.52
N LYS A 174 25.53 11.09 8.65
CA LYS A 174 24.22 10.71 9.19
C LYS A 174 23.51 9.67 8.32
N ASN A 175 23.62 9.78 7.00
CA ASN A 175 23.02 8.82 6.06
C ASN A 175 23.75 7.48 6.14
N ARG A 176 25.10 7.52 6.20
CA ARG A 176 25.94 6.32 6.39
C ARG A 176 25.63 5.59 7.69
N THR A 177 25.49 6.33 8.79
CA THR A 177 25.13 5.77 10.10
C THR A 177 23.77 5.08 10.05
N SER A 178 22.78 5.74 9.42
CA SER A 178 21.42 5.19 9.29
C SER A 178 21.40 3.92 8.42
N LEU A 179 22.18 3.91 7.34
CA LEU A 179 22.35 2.75 6.48
C LEU A 179 23.02 1.58 7.22
N THR A 180 24.08 1.82 7.99
CA THR A 180 24.74 0.79 8.81
C THR A 180 23.76 0.19 9.82
N ALA A 181 23.01 1.03 10.53
CA ALA A 181 21.99 0.55 11.47
C ALA A 181 20.90 -0.30 10.78
N MET A 182 20.52 0.03 9.54
CA MET A 182 19.55 -0.79 8.79
C MET A 182 20.16 -2.08 8.22
N LYS A 183 21.46 -2.11 7.90
CA LYS A 183 22.15 -3.35 7.48
C LYS A 183 22.16 -4.40 8.60
N GLU A 184 22.25 -3.98 9.86
CA GLU A 184 22.15 -4.88 11.02
C GLU A 184 20.78 -5.59 11.09
N ARG A 185 19.74 -4.92 10.56
CA ARG A 185 18.37 -5.43 10.44
C ARG A 185 18.12 -6.21 9.15
N SER A 186 19.15 -6.49 8.35
CA SER A 186 19.00 -7.25 7.11
C SER A 186 18.34 -8.61 7.33
N ASN A 187 18.60 -9.28 8.46
CA ASN A 187 18.01 -10.59 8.78
C ASN A 187 16.55 -10.52 9.26
N ASP A 188 15.95 -9.33 9.36
CA ASP A 188 14.49 -9.17 9.55
C ASP A 188 13.73 -9.54 8.26
N ILE A 189 14.42 -9.58 7.10
CA ILE A 189 13.82 -9.99 5.82
C ILE A 189 13.43 -11.47 5.88
N SER A 190 12.14 -11.74 5.79
CA SER A 190 11.60 -13.11 5.73
C SER A 190 11.56 -13.61 4.28
N ILE A 191 12.28 -14.70 4.01
CA ILE A 191 12.28 -15.37 2.71
C ILE A 191 11.03 -16.24 2.61
N ILE A 192 10.22 -16.00 1.58
CA ILE A 192 8.99 -16.75 1.28
C ILE A 192 9.31 -17.93 0.36
N ASN A 193 10.11 -17.69 -0.68
CA ASN A 193 10.60 -18.72 -1.60
C ASN A 193 12.12 -18.56 -1.74
N PRO A 194 12.90 -19.65 -1.69
CA PRO A 194 14.36 -19.56 -1.71
C PRO A 194 14.88 -18.99 -3.03
N PRO A 195 16.00 -18.24 -3.01
CA PRO A 195 16.67 -17.79 -4.22
C PRO A 195 17.03 -18.94 -5.16
N ARG A 196 16.85 -18.73 -6.46
CA ARG A 196 17.15 -19.72 -7.49
C ARG A 196 18.55 -19.50 -8.02
N LYS A 197 19.25 -20.61 -8.29
CA LYS A 197 20.61 -20.59 -8.82
C LYS A 197 20.66 -19.85 -10.17
N ASN A 198 21.67 -19.00 -10.35
CA ASN A 198 21.94 -18.22 -11.56
C ASN A 198 20.82 -17.25 -11.98
N LYS A 199 19.89 -16.89 -11.09
CA LYS A 199 18.90 -15.84 -11.34
C LYS A 199 19.41 -14.48 -10.84
N LYS A 200 18.96 -13.43 -11.52
CA LYS A 200 19.18 -12.04 -11.14
C LYS A 200 18.13 -11.64 -10.08
N LEU A 201 18.22 -10.46 -9.47
CA LEU A 201 17.21 -9.96 -8.55
C LEU A 201 16.45 -8.79 -9.18
N LEU A 202 15.12 -8.84 -9.10
CA LEU A 202 14.23 -7.75 -9.45
C LEU A 202 13.46 -7.33 -8.19
N VAL A 203 13.75 -6.14 -7.68
CA VAL A 203 13.02 -5.53 -6.57
C VAL A 203 11.96 -4.59 -7.16
N LEU A 204 10.71 -4.78 -6.76
CA LEU A 204 9.57 -4.02 -7.25
C LEU A 204 8.90 -3.26 -6.11
N ASP A 205 8.64 -1.98 -6.35
CA ASP A 205 7.62 -1.27 -5.60
C ASP A 205 6.20 -1.76 -5.93
N LEU A 206 5.21 -1.38 -5.12
CA LEU A 206 3.81 -1.74 -5.33
C LEU A 206 2.95 -0.59 -5.84
N ASP A 207 2.74 0.42 -4.99
CA ASP A 207 1.72 1.44 -5.24
C ASP A 207 2.19 2.39 -6.34
N HIS A 208 1.32 2.67 -7.30
CA HIS A 208 1.64 3.36 -8.55
C HIS A 208 2.72 2.70 -9.43
N THR A 209 3.36 1.62 -8.99
CA THR A 209 4.29 0.82 -9.80
C THR A 209 3.60 -0.36 -10.48
N LEU A 210 3.07 -1.30 -9.69
CA LEU A 210 2.40 -2.52 -10.16
C LEU A 210 0.87 -2.43 -10.12
N LEU A 211 0.34 -1.49 -9.34
CA LEU A 211 -1.08 -1.36 -9.05
C LEU A 211 -1.38 0.03 -8.49
N ASP A 212 -2.66 0.37 -8.34
CA ASP A 212 -3.12 1.56 -7.61
C ASP A 212 -4.16 1.12 -6.58
N PHE A 213 -3.90 1.36 -5.30
CA PHE A 213 -4.77 0.89 -4.21
C PHE A 213 -6.10 1.65 -4.05
N LYS A 214 -6.42 2.60 -4.94
CA LYS A 214 -7.59 3.49 -4.79
C LYS A 214 -8.94 2.89 -5.18
N ASP A 215 -8.99 1.68 -5.73
CA ASP A 215 -10.26 0.97 -6.03
C ASP A 215 -10.72 0.09 -4.84
N GLN A 216 -11.98 -0.30 -4.79
CA GLN A 216 -12.45 -1.33 -3.85
C GLN A 216 -12.33 -2.74 -4.42
N ASN A 217 -12.42 -2.86 -5.75
CA ASN A 217 -12.23 -4.12 -6.45
C ASN A 217 -10.75 -4.33 -6.75
N VAL A 218 -10.20 -5.39 -6.15
CA VAL A 218 -8.80 -5.79 -6.24
C VAL A 218 -8.35 -6.05 -7.69
N GLU A 219 -9.23 -6.56 -8.55
CA GLU A 219 -8.88 -6.79 -9.96
C GLU A 219 -8.67 -5.48 -10.74
N ASN A 220 -9.40 -4.42 -10.40
CA ASN A 220 -9.24 -3.12 -11.02
C ASN A 220 -7.96 -2.39 -10.56
N MET A 221 -7.37 -2.82 -9.45
CA MET A 221 -6.12 -2.22 -8.95
C MET A 221 -4.92 -2.56 -9.83
N LYS A 222 -4.95 -3.71 -10.52
CA LYS A 222 -3.80 -4.23 -11.27
C LYS A 222 -3.45 -3.28 -12.41
N ARG A 223 -2.17 -2.89 -12.49
CA ARG A 223 -1.66 -2.23 -13.70
C ARG A 223 -1.77 -3.21 -14.88
N PRO A 224 -2.15 -2.75 -16.08
CA PRO A 224 -2.22 -3.61 -17.25
C PRO A 224 -0.92 -4.41 -17.46
N TYR A 225 -1.08 -5.69 -17.85
CA TYR A 225 0.00 -6.67 -18.05
C TYR A 225 0.77 -7.12 -16.79
N LEU A 226 0.24 -6.88 -15.59
CA LEU A 226 0.92 -7.25 -14.33
C LEU A 226 1.32 -8.73 -14.27
N GLU A 227 0.39 -9.64 -14.54
CA GLU A 227 0.66 -11.07 -14.44
C GLU A 227 1.64 -11.54 -15.53
N GLU A 228 1.46 -11.09 -16.76
CA GLU A 228 2.36 -11.37 -17.88
C GLU A 228 3.78 -10.86 -17.61
N PHE A 229 3.89 -9.66 -17.02
CA PHE A 229 5.15 -9.06 -16.61
C PHE A 229 5.85 -9.89 -15.53
N LEU A 230 5.13 -10.30 -14.48
CA LEU A 230 5.71 -11.11 -13.40
C LEU A 230 6.12 -12.51 -13.89
N VAL A 231 5.30 -13.15 -14.73
CA VAL A 231 5.64 -14.45 -15.35
C VAL A 231 6.87 -14.33 -16.25
N SER A 232 6.94 -13.30 -17.09
CA SER A 232 8.10 -13.06 -17.95
C SER A 232 9.36 -12.79 -17.13
N SER A 233 9.27 -11.92 -16.13
CA SER A 233 10.41 -11.54 -15.29
C SER A 233 10.90 -12.72 -14.46
N TYR A 234 10.00 -13.55 -13.95
CA TYR A 234 10.36 -14.73 -13.15
C TYR A 234 11.22 -15.74 -13.92
N GLN A 235 11.20 -15.74 -15.25
CA GLN A 235 12.07 -16.61 -16.05
C GLN A 235 13.55 -16.35 -15.76
N ASP A 236 13.92 -15.11 -15.45
CA ASP A 236 15.31 -14.65 -15.37
C ASP A 236 15.67 -14.03 -14.01
N TYR A 237 14.67 -13.58 -13.26
CA TYR A 237 14.83 -12.84 -12.00
C TYR A 237 14.08 -13.53 -10.87
N ASP A 238 14.68 -13.60 -9.69
CA ASP A 238 13.94 -13.71 -8.44
C ASP A 238 13.30 -12.37 -8.12
N ILE A 239 12.06 -12.41 -7.63
CA ILE A 239 11.22 -11.22 -7.47
C ILE A 239 11.13 -10.89 -5.99
N GLY A 240 11.63 -9.72 -5.59
CA GLY A 240 11.41 -9.12 -4.28
C GLY A 240 10.39 -8.00 -4.39
N ILE A 241 9.51 -7.87 -3.40
CA ILE A 241 8.60 -6.72 -3.28
C ILE A 241 9.08 -5.82 -2.15
N TRP A 242 9.10 -4.50 -2.35
CA TRP A 242 9.39 -3.55 -1.28
C TRP A 242 8.45 -2.36 -1.35
N SER A 243 7.51 -2.27 -0.40
CA SER A 243 6.51 -1.20 -0.33
C SER A 243 6.73 -0.30 0.89
N GLN A 244 6.40 0.99 0.75
CA GLN A 244 6.38 1.97 1.85
C GLN A 244 5.11 1.86 2.72
N THR A 245 4.47 0.70 2.75
CA THR A 245 3.32 0.41 3.61
C THR A 245 3.71 -0.59 4.71
N SER A 246 2.83 -0.85 5.68
CA SER A 246 3.11 -1.85 6.73
C SER A 246 2.91 -3.28 6.22
N TRP A 247 3.69 -4.23 6.73
CA TRP A 247 3.60 -5.66 6.41
C TRP A 247 2.16 -6.20 6.32
N LYS A 248 1.33 -5.93 7.34
CA LYS A 248 -0.06 -6.41 7.41
C LYS A 248 -0.86 -6.08 6.14
N TRP A 249 -0.68 -4.88 5.59
CA TRP A 249 -1.42 -4.43 4.42
C TRP A 249 -0.87 -5.02 3.13
N ILE A 250 0.45 -5.12 3.04
CA ILE A 250 1.12 -5.80 1.92
C ILE A 250 0.66 -7.25 1.86
N GLU A 251 0.68 -7.96 2.98
CA GLU A 251 0.27 -9.37 3.07
C GLU A 251 -1.18 -9.57 2.64
N ILE A 252 -2.12 -8.77 3.18
CA ILE A 252 -3.53 -8.81 2.78
C ILE A 252 -3.65 -8.60 1.28
N LYS A 253 -3.04 -7.54 0.74
CA LYS A 253 -3.20 -7.18 -0.67
C LYS A 253 -2.56 -8.15 -1.64
N LEU A 254 -1.34 -8.61 -1.38
CA LEU A 254 -0.68 -9.59 -2.23
C LEU A 254 -1.39 -10.95 -2.20
N THR A 255 -2.03 -11.29 -1.08
CA THR A 255 -2.87 -12.49 -0.96
C THR A 255 -4.17 -12.34 -1.73
N GLU A 256 -4.89 -11.22 -1.55
CA GLU A 256 -6.13 -10.91 -2.28
C GLU A 256 -5.92 -10.88 -3.80
N LEU A 257 -4.79 -10.34 -4.27
CA LEU A 257 -4.41 -10.30 -5.68
C LEU A 257 -3.93 -11.65 -6.23
N GLY A 258 -3.79 -12.67 -5.37
CA GLY A 258 -3.25 -13.98 -5.75
C GLY A 258 -1.77 -13.98 -6.14
N LEU A 259 -1.01 -12.92 -5.85
CA LEU A 259 0.39 -12.78 -6.24
C LEU A 259 1.31 -13.70 -5.43
N LEU A 260 0.97 -14.00 -4.17
CA LEU A 260 1.75 -14.93 -3.34
C LEU A 260 1.50 -16.40 -3.69
N THR A 261 0.33 -16.73 -4.26
CA THR A 261 -0.12 -18.10 -4.51
C THR A 261 -0.11 -18.48 -5.99
N ASN A 262 0.28 -17.57 -6.88
CA ASN A 262 0.32 -17.84 -8.31
C ASN A 262 1.23 -19.07 -8.63
N PRO A 263 0.80 -20.01 -9.49
CA PRO A 263 1.62 -21.16 -9.86
C PRO A 263 2.70 -20.82 -10.90
N LYS A 264 2.56 -19.72 -11.65
CA LYS A 264 3.43 -19.38 -12.79
C LYS A 264 4.68 -18.58 -12.39
N PHE A 265 4.68 -17.95 -11.22
CA PHE A 265 5.82 -17.24 -10.65
C PHE A 265 5.84 -17.36 -9.13
N LYS A 266 6.96 -17.00 -8.51
CA LYS A 266 7.10 -16.96 -7.04
C LYS A 266 7.75 -15.66 -6.59
N ILE A 267 7.21 -15.09 -5.51
CA ILE A 267 7.82 -13.97 -4.80
C ILE A 267 8.85 -14.52 -3.81
N CYS A 268 10.09 -14.07 -3.93
CA CYS A 268 11.22 -14.52 -3.11
C CYS A 268 11.11 -13.99 -1.68
N PHE A 269 10.90 -12.68 -1.53
CA PHE A 269 10.71 -12.00 -0.26
C PHE A 269 9.84 -10.76 -0.43
N VAL A 270 9.31 -10.27 0.68
CA VAL A 270 8.55 -9.02 0.75
C VAL A 270 9.13 -8.18 1.89
N MET A 271 9.32 -6.89 1.63
CA MET A 271 9.82 -5.89 2.57
C MET A 271 8.81 -4.76 2.69
N ASP A 272 8.73 -4.19 3.90
CA ASP A 272 7.80 -3.13 4.23
C ASP A 272 8.55 -1.84 4.60
N GLN A 273 7.80 -0.81 5.01
CA GLN A 273 8.37 0.48 5.40
C GLN A 273 9.37 0.40 6.58
N THR A 274 9.35 -0.66 7.38
CA THR A 274 10.20 -0.75 8.59
C THR A 274 11.67 -0.93 8.26
N LEU A 275 12.00 -1.34 7.04
CA LEU A 275 13.36 -1.46 6.52
C LEU A 275 13.77 -0.23 5.68
N MET A 276 12.89 0.77 5.56
CA MET A 276 13.21 2.08 5.00
C MET A 276 13.71 3.03 6.10
N PHE A 277 14.55 4.00 5.73
CA PHE A 277 15.05 5.01 6.66
C PHE A 277 15.12 6.38 5.99
N LYS A 278 15.12 7.43 6.81
CA LYS A 278 15.23 8.82 6.34
C LYS A 278 16.69 9.18 6.07
N VAL A 279 16.94 9.76 4.90
CA VAL A 279 18.21 10.38 4.53
C VAL A 279 18.04 11.89 4.37
N THR A 280 19.13 12.62 4.56
CA THR A 280 19.25 14.03 4.19
C THR A 280 19.85 14.13 2.78
N SER A 281 19.25 14.92 1.90
CA SER A 281 19.79 15.27 0.58
C SER A 281 19.69 16.79 0.34
N PHE A 282 20.29 17.29 -0.74
CA PHE A 282 20.27 18.71 -1.07
C PHE A 282 19.77 18.96 -2.49
N ARG A 283 18.82 19.88 -2.65
CA ARG A 283 18.33 20.32 -3.96
C ARG A 283 18.41 21.83 -4.09
N ASN A 284 18.48 22.31 -5.32
CA ASN A 284 18.43 23.74 -5.60
C ASN A 284 16.96 24.17 -5.80
N VAL A 285 16.41 24.92 -4.85
CA VAL A 285 15.08 25.54 -4.96
C VAL A 285 15.31 27.05 -5.07
N ASN A 286 14.82 27.68 -6.15
CA ASN A 286 15.00 29.12 -6.39
C ASN A 286 16.46 29.61 -6.31
N SER A 287 17.40 28.81 -6.83
CA SER A 287 18.86 29.05 -6.73
C SER A 287 19.45 28.99 -5.31
N GLU A 288 18.69 28.54 -4.32
CA GLU A 288 19.17 28.26 -2.97
C GLU A 288 19.29 26.75 -2.76
N ARG A 289 20.39 26.32 -2.13
CA ARG A 289 20.61 24.92 -1.79
C ARG A 289 19.86 24.60 -0.51
N THR A 290 18.75 23.88 -0.64
CA THR A 290 17.85 23.52 0.45
C THR A 290 18.09 22.08 0.88
N GLU A 291 18.27 21.87 2.19
CA GLU A 291 18.26 20.54 2.78
C GLU A 291 16.85 19.97 2.73
N PHE A 292 16.72 18.72 2.27
CA PHE A 292 15.47 17.99 2.24
C PHE A 292 15.68 16.59 2.82
N LYS A 293 14.65 16.07 3.50
CA LYS A 293 14.68 14.73 4.09
C LYS A 293 13.64 13.85 3.45
N HIS A 294 14.04 12.66 3.02
CA HIS A 294 13.13 11.67 2.45
C HIS A 294 13.51 10.26 2.86
N GLN A 295 12.59 9.32 2.67
CA GLN A 295 12.88 7.90 2.87
C GLN A 295 13.53 7.28 1.63
N VAL A 296 14.26 6.19 1.83
CA VAL A 296 14.92 5.40 0.78
C VAL A 296 14.73 3.91 1.00
N LYS A 297 14.83 3.15 -0.09
CA LYS A 297 14.88 1.68 -0.15
C LYS A 297 16.30 1.26 -0.53
N ALA A 298 17.21 1.24 0.46
CA ALA A 298 18.61 0.93 0.22
C ALA A 298 18.82 -0.57 -0.03
N LEU A 299 19.14 -0.95 -1.27
CA LEU A 299 19.32 -2.35 -1.68
C LEU A 299 20.45 -3.06 -0.95
N GLU A 300 21.43 -2.32 -0.40
CA GLU A 300 22.50 -2.93 0.40
C GLU A 300 21.97 -3.69 1.63
N ILE A 301 20.78 -3.36 2.13
CA ILE A 301 20.12 -4.12 3.20
C ILE A 301 19.86 -5.56 2.75
N ILE A 302 19.41 -5.74 1.50
CA ILE A 302 19.19 -7.06 0.88
C ILE A 302 20.54 -7.76 0.66
N TRP A 303 21.55 -7.05 0.16
CA TRP A 303 22.86 -7.62 -0.12
C TRP A 303 23.64 -8.01 1.16
N CYS A 304 23.29 -7.44 2.31
CA CYS A 304 23.84 -7.82 3.61
C CYS A 304 23.10 -9.00 4.28
N HIS A 305 21.92 -9.40 3.79
CA HIS A 305 21.19 -10.54 4.35
C HIS A 305 21.98 -11.84 4.14
N LYS A 306 22.04 -12.70 5.17
CA LYS A 306 22.89 -13.90 5.21
C LYS A 306 22.73 -14.88 4.03
N GLU A 307 21.51 -15.03 3.51
CA GLU A 307 21.19 -15.91 2.37
C GLU A 307 21.15 -15.14 1.06
N LEU A 308 20.25 -14.14 0.93
CA LEU A 308 20.13 -13.29 -0.26
C LEU A 308 21.46 -12.69 -0.73
N GLY A 309 22.34 -12.25 0.18
CA GLY A 309 23.65 -11.68 -0.14
C GLY A 309 24.65 -12.66 -0.76
N GLN A 310 24.40 -13.98 -0.67
CA GLN A 310 25.20 -14.99 -1.39
C GLN A 310 24.84 -15.05 -2.88
N HIS A 311 23.64 -14.58 -3.23
CA HIS A 311 23.09 -14.64 -4.59
C HIS A 311 23.07 -13.27 -5.27
N PHE A 312 22.87 -12.20 -4.49
CA PHE A 312 22.54 -10.88 -5.02
C PHE A 312 23.49 -9.80 -4.52
N THR A 313 23.87 -8.94 -5.46
CA THR A 313 24.75 -7.78 -5.28
C THR A 313 24.26 -6.65 -6.18
N SER A 314 24.93 -5.50 -6.15
CA SER A 314 24.66 -4.41 -7.10
C SER A 314 24.83 -4.84 -8.57
N LYS A 315 25.65 -5.83 -8.89
CA LYS A 315 25.92 -6.23 -10.28
C LYS A 315 24.77 -6.97 -10.95
N ASN A 316 23.85 -7.54 -10.17
CA ASN A 316 22.78 -8.39 -10.67
C ASN A 316 21.40 -8.07 -10.08
N THR A 317 21.24 -6.87 -9.50
CA THR A 317 19.96 -6.41 -8.93
C THR A 317 19.42 -5.23 -9.72
N VAL A 318 18.13 -5.24 -10.05
CA VAL A 318 17.40 -4.08 -10.58
C VAL A 318 16.31 -3.70 -9.60
N HIS A 319 16.10 -2.41 -9.38
CA HIS A 319 15.03 -1.88 -8.53
C HIS A 319 14.11 -0.97 -9.35
N VAL A 320 12.85 -1.35 -9.47
CA VAL A 320 11.83 -0.62 -10.22
C VAL A 320 10.91 0.08 -9.24
N ASP A 321 10.79 1.40 -9.39
CA ASP A 321 10.01 2.26 -8.50
C ASP A 321 9.54 3.49 -9.29
N ASP A 322 8.37 4.02 -8.99
CA ASP A 322 7.86 5.26 -9.61
C ASP A 322 8.46 6.51 -8.95
N LEU A 323 9.09 6.38 -7.78
CA LEU A 323 9.73 7.48 -7.08
C LEU A 323 11.25 7.34 -7.11
N CYS A 324 11.90 8.14 -7.95
CA CYS A 324 13.35 8.20 -8.09
C CYS A 324 14.12 8.32 -6.77
N LYS A 325 13.58 9.10 -5.81
CA LYS A 325 14.14 9.27 -4.48
C LYS A 325 14.30 7.94 -3.70
N ASN A 326 13.47 6.93 -3.97
CA ASN A 326 13.51 5.66 -3.24
C ASN A 326 14.80 4.89 -3.52
N PHE A 327 15.39 5.03 -4.70
CA PHE A 327 16.69 4.44 -5.05
C PHE A 327 17.86 5.42 -4.98
N ALA A 328 17.72 6.54 -4.25
CA ALA A 328 18.81 7.51 -4.10
C ALA A 328 20.11 6.92 -3.51
N MET A 329 20.02 5.86 -2.70
CA MET A 329 21.18 5.13 -2.15
C MET A 329 21.70 4.00 -3.06
N ASN A 330 21.10 3.81 -4.24
CA ASN A 330 21.52 2.83 -5.23
C ASN A 330 21.05 3.23 -6.66
N PRO A 331 21.41 4.42 -7.15
CA PRO A 331 20.81 4.99 -8.36
C PRO A 331 21.22 4.25 -9.62
N LYS A 332 22.40 3.60 -9.63
CA LYS A 332 22.85 2.75 -10.75
C LYS A 332 22.05 1.45 -10.90
N ASN A 333 21.20 1.12 -9.92
CA ASN A 333 20.33 -0.05 -9.96
C ASN A 333 18.85 0.34 -10.14
N GLY A 334 18.54 1.64 -10.09
CA GLY A 334 17.18 2.16 -10.16
C GLY A 334 16.68 2.26 -11.60
N VAL A 335 15.47 1.78 -11.84
CA VAL A 335 14.71 1.96 -13.07
C VAL A 335 13.44 2.70 -12.72
N TYR A 336 13.37 3.98 -13.08
CA TYR A 336 12.15 4.75 -12.98
C TYR A 336 11.09 4.18 -13.92
N ILE A 337 9.89 3.93 -13.40
CA ILE A 337 8.71 3.61 -14.20
C ILE A 337 7.66 4.71 -14.01
N PRO A 338 7.01 5.19 -15.09
CA PRO A 338 5.96 6.18 -14.94
C PRO A 338 4.84 5.69 -14.01
N PRO A 339 4.31 6.54 -13.11
CA PRO A 339 3.32 6.14 -12.12
C PRO A 339 2.00 5.73 -12.78
N PHE A 340 1.41 4.65 -12.30
CA PHE A 340 0.10 4.15 -12.66
C PHE A 340 -0.96 4.70 -11.71
N LYS A 341 -1.84 5.55 -12.23
CA LYS A 341 -2.93 6.18 -11.46
C LYS A 341 -4.25 5.89 -12.15
N LEU A 342 -5.15 5.15 -11.49
CA LEU A 342 -6.44 4.72 -12.06
C LEU A 342 -7.32 5.91 -12.47
N LYS A 343 -7.26 7.01 -11.72
CA LYS A 343 -7.96 8.26 -12.06
C LYS A 343 -7.60 8.82 -13.44
N ASP A 344 -6.46 8.42 -13.99
CA ASP A 344 -5.97 8.88 -15.28
C ASP A 344 -6.20 7.86 -16.41
N ALA A 345 -6.69 6.66 -16.09
CA ALA A 345 -6.85 5.56 -17.06
C ALA A 345 -7.76 5.94 -18.24
N HIS A 346 -8.80 6.74 -18.00
CA HIS A 346 -9.72 7.21 -19.05
C HIS A 346 -9.17 8.37 -19.90
N LYS A 347 -8.04 8.98 -19.49
CA LYS A 347 -7.49 10.19 -20.12
C LYS A 347 -6.26 9.91 -20.97
N ARG A 348 -5.76 8.68 -20.98
CA ARG A 348 -4.49 8.32 -21.62
C ARG A 348 -4.67 7.18 -22.63
N LEU A 349 -3.69 7.08 -23.52
CA LEU A 349 -3.47 5.86 -24.31
C LEU A 349 -3.33 4.65 -23.37
N PRO A 350 -3.60 3.42 -23.85
CA PRO A 350 -3.45 2.21 -23.04
C PRO A 350 -2.07 2.17 -22.34
N ASP A 351 -2.06 1.91 -21.02
CA ASP A 351 -0.81 1.74 -20.27
C ASP A 351 -0.14 0.44 -20.72
N MET A 352 1.06 0.57 -21.29
CA MET A 352 1.89 -0.55 -21.78
C MET A 352 3.21 -0.64 -21.00
N ALA A 353 3.34 0.05 -19.87
CA ALA A 353 4.63 0.25 -19.21
C ALA A 353 5.24 -1.06 -18.72
N LEU A 354 4.43 -1.93 -18.09
CA LEU A 354 4.91 -3.25 -17.63
C LEU A 354 5.29 -4.18 -18.79
N LEU A 355 4.59 -4.08 -19.93
CA LEU A 355 4.95 -4.84 -21.13
C LEU A 355 6.32 -4.39 -21.68
N HIS A 356 6.56 -3.09 -21.76
CA HIS A 356 7.86 -2.56 -22.17
C HIS A 356 8.94 -2.91 -21.14
N LEU A 357 8.64 -2.84 -19.84
CA LEU A 357 9.58 -3.17 -18.79
C LEU A 357 10.01 -4.65 -18.88
N ALA A 358 9.08 -5.57 -19.16
CA ALA A 358 9.42 -6.97 -19.40
C ALA A 358 10.44 -7.14 -20.54
N LYS A 359 10.23 -6.43 -21.66
CA LYS A 359 11.17 -6.45 -22.80
C LYS A 359 12.53 -5.88 -22.42
N TYR A 360 12.54 -4.79 -21.65
CA TYR A 360 13.77 -4.16 -21.18
C TYR A 360 14.58 -5.09 -20.28
N LEU A 361 13.95 -5.66 -19.25
CA LEU A 361 14.61 -6.59 -18.32
C LEU A 361 15.18 -7.81 -19.04
N LYS A 362 14.49 -8.31 -20.08
CA LYS A 362 14.99 -9.39 -20.92
C LYS A 362 16.17 -8.96 -21.78
N SER A 363 16.22 -7.71 -22.23
CA SER A 363 17.34 -7.20 -23.04
C SER A 363 18.64 -7.07 -22.24
N ILE A 364 18.56 -6.81 -20.94
CA ILE A 364 19.75 -6.62 -20.08
C ILE A 364 20.16 -7.88 -19.30
N VAL A 365 19.42 -8.99 -19.39
CA VAL A 365 19.64 -10.18 -18.54
C VAL A 365 21.06 -10.76 -18.66
N ASN A 366 21.65 -10.68 -19.86
CA ASN A 366 22.98 -11.20 -20.15
C ASN A 366 24.12 -10.25 -19.74
N GLU A 367 23.79 -9.05 -19.27
CA GLU A 367 24.78 -8.13 -18.74
C GLU A 367 25.39 -8.69 -17.45
N GLU A 368 26.72 -8.62 -17.36
CA GLU A 368 27.46 -9.10 -16.20
C GLU A 368 27.32 -8.16 -14.99
N ASP A 369 27.14 -6.87 -15.26
CA ASP A 369 27.12 -5.82 -14.24
C ASP A 369 26.09 -4.74 -14.59
N PHE A 370 24.93 -4.83 -13.95
CA PHE A 370 23.82 -3.90 -14.16
C PHE A 370 24.18 -2.46 -13.79
N THR A 371 25.16 -2.23 -12.91
CA THR A 371 25.57 -0.87 -12.54
C THR A 371 26.24 -0.09 -13.68
N LYS A 372 26.61 -0.78 -14.77
CA LYS A 372 27.18 -0.19 -15.98
C LYS A 372 26.13 0.11 -17.05
N VAL A 373 24.89 -0.35 -16.86
CA VAL A 373 23.80 -0.14 -17.79
C VAL A 373 23.11 1.19 -17.46
N SER A 374 22.94 2.06 -18.46
CA SER A 374 22.10 3.25 -18.28
C SER A 374 20.61 2.85 -18.31
N HIS A 375 19.95 3.04 -17.17
CA HIS A 375 18.53 2.76 -16.96
C HIS A 375 17.61 3.95 -17.31
N THR A 376 18.14 5.16 -17.51
CA THR A 376 17.34 6.39 -17.63
C THR A 376 16.41 6.42 -18.85
N ASP A 377 16.89 5.99 -20.01
CA ASP A 377 16.13 6.03 -21.28
C ASP A 377 15.66 4.63 -21.72
N TRP A 378 15.38 3.74 -20.77
CA TRP A 378 15.04 2.35 -21.06
C TRP A 378 13.83 2.20 -21.99
N ILE A 379 12.83 3.10 -21.88
CA ILE A 379 11.64 3.12 -22.75
C ILE A 379 12.03 3.46 -24.20
N LYS A 380 12.92 4.45 -24.40
CA LYS A 380 13.34 4.88 -25.74
C LYS A 380 14.19 3.82 -26.46
N LYS A 381 14.92 2.98 -25.71
CA LYS A 381 15.73 1.90 -26.29
C LYS A 381 14.91 0.76 -26.91
N LEU A 382 13.60 0.73 -26.66
CA LEU A 382 12.68 -0.30 -27.13
C LEU A 382 11.78 0.14 -28.29
N LEU A 383 11.74 1.45 -28.55
CA LEU A 383 11.04 2.09 -29.68
C LEU A 383 12.05 2.37 -30.79
#